data_AF-A0A4U2YL72-F1
#
_entry.id   AF-A0A4U2YL72-F1
#
_cell.length_a   1.000
_cell.length_b   1.000
_cell.length_c   1.000
_cell.angle_alpha   90.00
_cell.angle_beta   90.00
_cell.angle_gamma   90.00
#
_symmetry.space_group_name_H-M   'P 1'
#
loop_
_entity.id
_entity.type
_entity.pdbx_description
1 polymer ?
#
loop_
_entity_poly.entity_id
_entity_poly.type
_entity_poly.pdbx_seq_one_letter_code
_entity_poly.pdbx_strand_id
1 'polypeptide(L)' 'MNEPLIVKALDAIQETYDNLFEDNEVSFEFKGFAQEQDREHFLRLVSETANSIESKLSDNYKVENRIIL' A
#
# COMPACT_ATOMS: atom_id res chain seq x y z
N MET A 1 -0.56 22.39 2.15
CA MET A 1 0.27 21.48 2.98
C MET A 1 -0.42 20.13 3.04
N ASN A 2 -0.10 19.20 2.13
CA ASN A 2 -0.72 17.84 2.05
C ASN A 2 0.29 16.70 2.33
N GLU A 3 1.52 17.00 2.75
CA GLU A 3 2.48 15.96 3.19
C GLU A 3 1.99 15.10 4.36
N PRO A 4 1.31 15.66 5.38
CA PRO A 4 0.84 14.85 6.51
C PRO A 4 -0.17 13.76 6.13
N LEU A 5 -0.86 13.91 4.99
CA LEU A 5 -1.88 12.98 4.54
C LEU A 5 -1.28 11.77 3.81
N ILE A 6 -0.26 11.99 2.97
CA ILE A 6 0.42 10.88 2.27
C ILE A 6 1.19 10.02 3.27
N VAL A 7 1.88 10.63 4.23
CA VAL A 7 2.61 9.88 5.28
C VAL A 7 1.64 8.98 6.06
N LYS A 8 0.51 9.53 6.53
CA LYS A 8 -0.51 8.74 7.21
C LYS A 8 -1.09 7.60 6.36
N ALA A 9 -1.26 7.83 5.06
CA ALA A 9 -1.75 6.80 4.16
C ALA A 9 -0.71 5.67 3.97
N LEU A 10 0.57 6.02 3.88
CA LEU A 10 1.66 5.03 3.82
C LEU A 10 1.76 4.23 5.12
N ASP A 11 1.64 4.88 6.28
CA ASP A 11 1.62 4.19 7.59
C ASP A 11 0.45 3.19 7.66
N ALA A 12 -0.74 3.59 7.22
CA ALA A 12 -1.92 2.71 7.19
C ALA A 12 -1.78 1.55 6.20
N ILE A 13 -1.15 1.78 5.04
CA ILE A 13 -0.84 0.72 4.07
C ILE A 13 0.15 -0.28 4.69
N GLN A 14 1.20 0.20 5.34
CA GLN A 14 2.20 -0.65 6.00
C GLN A 14 1.56 -1.48 7.10
N GLU A 15 0.79 -0.84 7.99
CA GLU A 15 0.07 -1.55 9.07
C GLU A 15 -0.87 -2.61 8.52
N THR A 16 -1.63 -2.31 7.45
CA THR A 16 -2.53 -3.29 6.84
C THR A 16 -1.73 -4.44 6.23
N TYR A 17 -0.65 -4.14 5.51
CA TYR A 17 0.20 -5.14 4.85
C TYR A 17 0.85 -6.07 5.87
N ASP A 18 1.43 -5.53 6.96
CA ASP A 18 2.06 -6.32 8.02
C ASP A 18 1.06 -7.27 8.68
N ASN A 19 -0.18 -6.81 8.88
CA ASN A 19 -1.26 -7.64 9.43
C ASN A 19 -1.74 -8.76 8.49
N LEU A 20 -1.38 -8.73 7.20
CA LEU A 20 -1.66 -9.84 6.28
C LEU A 20 -0.73 -11.03 6.47
N PHE A 21 0.33 -10.88 7.26
CA PHE A 21 1.30 -11.92 7.51
C PHE A 21 1.30 -12.31 8.99
N GLU A 22 1.38 -13.61 9.26
CA GLU A 22 2.05 -14.04 10.48
C GLU A 22 3.54 -13.97 10.22
N ASP A 23 4.25 -13.08 10.88
CA ASP A 23 5.70 -13.04 10.86
C ASP A 23 6.20 -13.13 12.31
N ASN A 24 6.53 -14.35 12.73
CA ASN A 24 7.15 -14.61 14.01
C ASN A 24 8.40 -15.48 13.80
N GLU A 25 9.23 -15.64 14.85
CA GLU A 25 10.50 -16.39 14.76
C GLU A 25 10.34 -17.87 14.32
N VAL A 26 9.11 -18.38 14.25
CA VAL A 26 8.78 -19.77 13.97
C VAL A 26 8.08 -19.94 12.61
N SER A 27 7.29 -18.97 12.16
CA SER A 27 6.47 -19.05 10.95
C SER A 27 6.34 -17.71 10.24
N PHE A 28 6.51 -17.76 8.92
CA PHE A 28 6.10 -16.70 7.99
C PHE A 28 4.97 -17.22 7.10
N GLU A 29 3.75 -16.74 7.30
CA GLU A 29 2.56 -17.19 6.57
C GLU A 29 1.67 -16.02 6.13
N PHE A 30 1.20 -16.06 4.88
CA PHE A 30 0.21 -15.11 4.38
C PHE A 30 -1.20 -15.52 4.80
N LYS A 31 -1.82 -14.73 5.69
CA LYS A 31 -3.19 -14.93 6.19
C LYS A 31 -4.25 -14.47 5.20
N GLY A 32 -3.89 -13.55 4.30
CA GLY A 32 -4.83 -12.92 3.39
C GLY A 32 -5.82 -11.99 4.09
N PHE A 33 -6.83 -11.55 3.35
CA PHE A 33 -7.87 -10.66 3.86
C PHE A 33 -9.02 -11.47 4.44
N ALA A 34 -9.57 -11.01 5.57
CA ALA A 34 -10.72 -11.65 6.19
C ALA A 34 -11.97 -11.57 5.30
N GLN A 35 -12.12 -10.48 4.55
CA GLN A 35 -13.21 -10.27 3.59
C GLN A 35 -12.69 -9.65 2.30
N GLU A 36 -13.35 -9.93 1.17
CA GLU A 36 -12.97 -9.34 -0.13
C GLU A 36 -13.08 -7.80 -0.11
N GLN A 37 -14.04 -7.25 0.63
CA GLN A 37 -14.18 -5.80 0.78
C GLN A 37 -12.91 -5.15 1.40
N ASP A 38 -12.22 -5.86 2.30
CA ASP A 38 -11.03 -5.35 2.98
C ASP A 38 -9.87 -5.30 1.97
N ARG A 39 -9.80 -6.29 1.08
CA ARG A 39 -8.86 -6.33 -0.05
C ARG A 39 -9.12 -5.19 -1.03
N GLU A 40 -10.37 -4.98 -1.42
CA GLU A 40 -10.74 -3.88 -2.34
C GLU A 40 -10.40 -2.52 -1.73
N HIS A 41 -10.71 -2.32 -0.45
CA HIS A 41 -10.39 -1.09 0.26
C HIS A 41 -8.88 -0.86 0.33
N PHE A 42 -8.09 -1.89 0.66
CA PHE A 42 -6.63 -1.81 0.68
C PHE A 42 -6.05 -1.44 -0.70
N LEU A 43 -6.47 -2.12 -1.77
CA LEU A 43 -6.02 -1.84 -3.12
C LEU A 43 -6.37 -0.41 -3.56
N ARG A 44 -7.55 0.07 -3.18
CA ARG A 44 -7.96 1.44 -3.44
C ARG A 44 -7.06 2.45 -2.72
N LEU A 45 -6.78 2.24 -1.43
CA LEU A 45 -5.89 3.10 -0.64
C LEU A 45 -4.48 3.16 -1.25
N VAL A 46 -3.94 2.02 -1.67
CA VAL A 46 -2.64 1.94 -2.36
C VAL A 46 -2.65 2.75 -3.66
N SER A 47 -3.67 2.56 -4.50
CA SER A 47 -3.80 3.26 -5.78
C SER A 47 -3.94 4.77 -5.61
N GLU A 48 -4.81 5.22 -4.70
CA GLU A 48 -5.02 6.64 -4.40
C GLU A 48 -3.74 7.30 -3.83
N THR A 49 -3.01 6.58 -2.98
CA THR A 49 -1.74 7.05 -2.41
C THR A 49 -0.65 7.14 -3.47
N ALA A 50 -0.52 6.14 -4.34
CA ALA A 50 0.42 6.15 -5.46
C ALA A 50 0.15 7.33 -6.41
N ASN A 51 -1.10 7.52 -6.82
CA ASN A 51 -1.51 8.67 -7.66
C ASN A 51 -1.22 10.02 -6.96
N SER A 52 -1.39 10.08 -5.64
CA SER A 52 -1.09 11.29 -4.86
C SER A 52 0.41 11.59 -4.81
N ILE A 53 1.26 10.56 -4.79
CA ILE A 53 2.71 10.70 -4.86
C ILE A 53 3.14 11.11 -6.28
N GLU A 54 2.64 10.42 -7.30
CA GLU A 54 2.94 10.73 -8.71
C GLU A 54 2.55 12.18 -9.07
N SER A 55 1.36 12.62 -8.67
CA SER A 55 0.91 13.99 -8.93
C SER A 55 1.79 15.05 -8.27
N LYS A 56 2.43 14.75 -7.13
CA LYS A 56 3.37 15.66 -6.45
C LYS A 56 4.76 15.65 -7.07
N LEU A 57 5.20 14.52 -7.60
CA LEU A 57 6.51 14.39 -8.24
C LEU A 57 6.54 14.99 -9.66
N SER A 58 5.36 15.20 -10.27
CA SER A 58 5.23 15.62 -11.68
C SER A 58 5.99 14.67 -12.62
N ASP A 59 6.21 15.03 -13.88
CA ASP A 59 6.89 14.18 -14.88
C ASP A 59 8.38 13.88 -14.55
N ASN A 60 8.89 14.30 -13.39
CA ASN A 60 10.28 14.12 -12.99
C ASN A 60 10.59 12.66 -12.59
N TYR A 61 9.58 11.89 -12.19
CA TYR A 61 9.76 10.48 -11.81
C TYR A 61 8.61 9.64 -12.37
N LYS A 62 8.91 8.88 -13.43
CA LYS A 62 7.97 7.92 -14.04
C LYS A 62 8.22 6.53 -13.46
N VAL A 63 7.17 5.87 -12.97
CA VAL A 63 7.25 4.44 -12.60
C VAL A 63 7.37 3.61 -13.88
N GLU A 64 8.59 3.21 -14.24
CA GLU A 64 8.83 2.41 -15.45
C GLU A 64 8.61 0.92 -15.25
N ASN A 65 8.76 0.41 -14.03
CA ASN A 65 8.62 -1.01 -13.73
C ASN A 65 7.23 -1.34 -13.17
N ARG A 66 6.28 -1.58 -14.09
CA ARG A 66 5.08 -2.35 -13.75
C ARG A 66 5.47 -3.83 -13.70
N ILE A 67 5.49 -4.44 -12.51
CA ILE A 67 5.61 -5.89 -12.41
C ILE A 67 4.31 -6.47 -12.97
N ILE A 68 4.38 -7.06 -14.16
CA ILE A 68 3.29 -7.84 -14.76
C ILE A 68 3.45 -9.26 -14.20
N LEU A 69 2.54 -9.66 -13.31
CA LEU A 69 2.41 -11.03 -12.83
C LEU A 69 1.73 -11.92 -13.89
#